data_AF-A0A6N8FG28-F1
#
_entry.id   AF-A0A6N8FG28-F1
#
_cell.length_a   1.000
_cell.length_b   1.000
_cell.length_c   1.000
_cell.angle_alpha   90.00
_cell.angle_beta   90.00
_cell.angle_gamma   90.00
#
_symmetry.space_group_name_H-M   'P 1'
#
loop_
_entity.id
_entity.type
_entity.pdbx_description
1 polymer ?
#
loop_
_entity_poly.entity_id
_entity_poly.type
_entity_poly.pdbx_seq_one_letter_code
_entity_poly.pdbx_strand_id
1 'polypeptide(L)'
;MKRIVIFSTIAISITLLLINAPFETDVSSNAQIEKAQPQAFQPSNFKTSATRTNNKNTSNTPSLSPQQLLESAKNVRRCKGVPKTRDELTVWIDKATRIGEPYEFIEDVSSRFALCSELKNEEHNFIKILLLAIEKGSDDALNELWAVSDIEYFESTGVDTSSKQVVFEHRVKFINMKYALAQKLAVNGGEKSQLRLIKGFQHFDPATLQPNIVKAVAFAEYAMQTTNNNEFYLKVSFIKNSLLNKMSALQIEQAEDLTQKLLSVRR
;
A
#
# COMPACT_ATOMS: atom_id res chain seq x y z
N MET A 1 -44.89 -25.10 -48.28
CA MET A 1 -44.61 -23.72 -47.85
C MET A 1 -43.50 -23.76 -46.81
N LYS A 2 -42.27 -23.41 -47.22
CA LYS A 2 -41.09 -23.28 -46.35
C LYS A 2 -40.88 -21.78 -46.13
N ARG A 3 -40.81 -21.32 -44.88
CA ARG A 3 -40.38 -19.95 -44.57
C ARG A 3 -38.93 -20.00 -44.12
N ILE A 4 -38.07 -19.50 -45.00
CA ILE A 4 -36.72 -19.07 -44.71
C ILE A 4 -36.84 -17.68 -44.08
N VAL A 5 -36.19 -17.47 -42.94
CA VAL A 5 -35.89 -16.13 -42.42
C VAL A 5 -34.38 -16.10 -42.16
N ILE A 6 -33.67 -15.33 -42.98
CA ILE A 6 -32.29 -14.90 -42.78
C ILE A 6 -32.37 -13.41 -42.47
N PHE A 7 -31.72 -12.96 -41.40
CA PHE A 7 -31.13 -11.62 -41.13
C PHE A 7 -30.74 -11.64 -39.63
N SER A 8 -29.65 -11.10 -39.13
CA SER A 8 -28.46 -10.46 -39.67
C SER A 8 -27.43 -10.49 -38.54
N THR A 9 -26.19 -10.87 -38.83
CA THR A 9 -25.03 -10.61 -37.97
C THR A 9 -24.79 -9.10 -37.86
N ILE A 10 -24.13 -8.70 -36.75
CA ILE A 10 -23.51 -7.39 -36.43
C ILE A 10 -24.36 -6.49 -35.52
N ALA A 11 -24.01 -6.52 -34.22
CA ALA A 11 -24.14 -5.52 -33.16
C ALA A 11 -24.07 -6.33 -31.84
N ILE A 12 -23.14 -6.20 -30.89
CA ILE A 12 -22.42 -5.03 -30.41
C ILE A 12 -21.14 -5.51 -29.70
N SER A 13 -19.98 -5.24 -30.30
CA SER A 13 -18.70 -5.21 -29.61
C SER A 13 -18.62 -3.95 -28.73
N ILE A 14 -19.33 -3.93 -27.60
CA ILE A 14 -19.25 -2.89 -26.55
C ILE A 14 -19.31 -3.57 -25.18
N THR A 15 -18.38 -4.49 -24.93
CA THR A 15 -18.09 -5.00 -23.57
C THR A 15 -16.67 -4.67 -23.12
N LEU A 16 -15.90 -3.91 -23.92
CA LEU A 16 -14.55 -3.48 -23.58
C LEU A 16 -14.37 -1.96 -23.37
N LEU A 17 -15.44 -1.16 -23.42
CA LEU A 17 -15.35 0.31 -23.31
C LEU A 17 -15.85 0.90 -21.97
N LEU A 18 -16.27 0.07 -21.01
CA LEU A 18 -16.75 0.55 -19.70
C LEU A 18 -15.73 0.42 -18.55
N ILE A 19 -14.48 0.05 -18.84
CA ILE A 19 -13.43 -0.04 -17.81
C ILE A 19 -12.82 1.35 -17.47
N ASN A 20 -13.14 2.41 -18.24
CA ASN A 20 -12.55 3.75 -18.04
C ASN A 20 -13.56 4.90 -17.89
N ALA A 21 -14.82 4.66 -17.53
CA ALA A 21 -15.76 5.76 -17.30
C ALA A 21 -15.65 6.30 -15.86
N PRO A 22 -15.27 7.57 -15.63
CA PRO A 22 -15.50 8.22 -14.34
C PRO A 22 -17.00 8.48 -14.19
N PHE A 23 -17.59 8.06 -13.06
CA PHE A 23 -18.95 8.45 -12.69
C PHE A 23 -18.97 9.97 -12.45
N GLU A 24 -19.61 10.73 -13.34
CA GLU A 24 -19.93 12.14 -13.11
C GLU A 24 -21.23 12.23 -12.30
N THR A 25 -21.17 12.89 -11.15
CA THR A 25 -22.33 13.46 -10.48
C THR A 25 -22.30 14.97 -10.69
N ASP A 26 -23.31 15.50 -11.36
CA ASP A 26 -23.54 16.93 -11.53
C ASP A 26 -23.71 17.63 -10.18
N VAL A 27 -22.72 18.46 -9.81
CA VAL A 27 -22.89 19.61 -8.93
C VAL A 27 -22.01 20.76 -9.45
N SER A 28 -22.64 21.71 -10.13
CA SER A 28 -22.13 23.05 -10.46
C SER A 28 -21.97 23.89 -9.18
N SER A 29 -21.03 24.81 -8.94
CA SER A 29 -19.79 25.27 -9.58
C SER A 29 -18.99 26.06 -8.52
N ASN A 30 -17.70 26.30 -8.80
CA ASN A 30 -16.77 27.25 -8.17
C ASN A 30 -15.75 26.70 -7.15
N ALA A 31 -14.84 25.88 -7.65
CA ALA A 31 -13.40 26.06 -7.45
C ALA A 31 -12.66 25.37 -8.60
N GLN A 32 -11.88 26.11 -9.39
CA GLN A 32 -10.98 25.52 -10.38
C GLN A 32 -9.86 24.79 -9.64
N ILE A 33 -10.09 23.53 -9.32
CA ILE A 33 -9.04 22.56 -9.02
C ILE A 33 -8.88 21.75 -10.31
N GLU A 34 -7.75 21.95 -10.98
CA GLU A 34 -7.35 21.18 -12.14
C GLU A 34 -7.43 19.68 -11.77
N LYS A 35 -8.38 18.96 -12.40
CA LYS A 35 -8.61 17.54 -12.18
C LYS A 35 -7.35 16.78 -12.62
N ALA A 36 -6.44 16.51 -11.69
CA ALA A 36 -5.37 15.54 -11.91
C ALA A 36 -6.04 14.16 -12.10
N GLN A 37 -6.07 13.67 -13.35
CA GLN A 37 -6.55 12.33 -13.66
C GLN A 37 -5.70 11.30 -12.89
N PRO A 38 -6.32 10.30 -12.21
CA PRO A 38 -5.59 9.21 -11.62
C PRO A 38 -4.99 8.34 -12.73
N GLN A 39 -3.69 8.44 -12.95
CA GLN A 39 -2.96 7.44 -13.73
C GLN A 39 -2.96 6.11 -12.95
N ALA A 40 -3.45 5.05 -13.60
CA ALA A 40 -3.32 3.69 -13.10
C ALA A 40 -1.83 3.39 -12.83
N PHE A 41 -1.52 2.98 -11.60
CA PHE A 41 -0.16 2.59 -11.22
C PHE A 41 0.29 1.39 -12.06
N GLN A 42 1.26 1.60 -12.95
CA GLN A 42 1.98 0.53 -13.62
C GLN A 42 3.29 0.24 -12.86
N PRO A 43 3.50 -0.99 -12.35
CA PRO A 43 4.74 -1.37 -11.65
C PRO A 43 6.02 -1.25 -12.52
N SER A 44 5.87 -1.18 -13.85
CA SER A 44 6.95 -1.18 -14.84
C SER A 44 7.84 0.07 -14.85
N ASN A 45 7.48 1.13 -14.13
CA ASN A 45 8.25 2.38 -14.12
C ASN A 45 9.39 2.42 -13.09
N PHE A 46 9.59 1.38 -12.29
CA PHE A 46 10.88 1.16 -11.63
C PHE A 46 11.87 0.57 -12.63
N LYS A 47 12.40 1.42 -13.53
CA LYS A 47 13.54 1.05 -14.36
C LYS A 47 14.73 0.78 -13.42
N THR A 48 15.07 -0.49 -13.27
CA THR A 48 16.43 -0.89 -12.93
C THR A 48 17.36 -0.31 -13.99
N SER A 49 18.13 0.72 -13.63
CA SER A 49 19.34 1.04 -14.38
C SER A 49 20.33 -0.11 -14.16
N ALA A 50 20.16 -1.16 -14.94
CA ALA A 50 21.19 -2.16 -15.14
C ALA A 50 22.25 -1.51 -16.03
N THR A 51 23.30 -0.97 -15.42
CA THR A 51 24.54 -0.68 -16.14
C THR A 51 25.02 -2.00 -16.70
N ARG A 52 24.88 -2.14 -18.03
CA ARG A 52 25.20 -3.35 -18.79
C ARG A 52 26.71 -3.56 -18.77
N THR A 53 27.20 -4.26 -17.76
CA THR A 53 28.49 -4.95 -17.82
C THR A 53 28.20 -6.42 -18.04
N ASN A 54 28.55 -6.90 -19.23
CA ASN A 54 28.51 -8.32 -19.57
C ASN A 54 29.52 -9.04 -18.68
N ASN A 55 29.07 -9.61 -17.56
CA ASN A 55 29.75 -10.73 -16.94
C ASN A 55 28.70 -11.77 -16.55
N LYS A 56 28.76 -12.88 -17.30
CA LYS A 56 27.91 -14.05 -17.17
C LYS A 56 28.39 -14.86 -15.97
N ASN A 57 28.14 -14.35 -14.76
CA ASN A 57 28.19 -15.14 -13.54
C ASN A 57 26.75 -15.34 -13.07
N THR A 58 26.24 -16.53 -13.28
CA THR A 58 25.05 -17.06 -12.60
C THR A 58 25.33 -17.01 -11.10
N SER A 59 24.98 -15.89 -10.48
CA SER A 59 24.99 -15.73 -9.04
C SER A 59 23.87 -16.61 -8.48
N ASN A 60 24.25 -17.79 -7.99
CA ASN A 60 23.41 -18.62 -7.12
C ASN A 60 23.26 -17.94 -5.74
N THR A 61 22.81 -16.68 -5.73
CA THR A 61 22.35 -16.03 -4.50
C THR A 61 20.96 -16.60 -4.19
N PRO A 62 20.75 -17.26 -3.04
CA PRO A 62 19.43 -17.72 -2.65
C PRO A 62 18.46 -16.53 -2.67
N SER A 63 17.37 -16.64 -3.44
CA SER A 63 16.33 -15.60 -3.42
C SER A 63 15.73 -15.58 -2.01
N LEU A 64 15.90 -14.46 -1.30
CA LEU A 64 15.37 -14.31 0.05
C LEU A 64 13.86 -14.57 0.09
N SER A 65 13.40 -15.21 1.16
CA SER A 65 11.98 -15.42 1.43
C SER A 65 11.28 -14.10 1.76
N PRO A 66 9.94 -14.02 1.64
CA PRO A 66 9.20 -12.82 2.03
C PRO A 66 9.45 -12.40 3.49
N GLN A 67 9.59 -13.37 4.40
CA GLN A 67 9.88 -13.13 5.81
C GLN A 67 11.31 -12.62 6.03
N GLN A 68 12.30 -13.16 5.31
CA GLN A 68 13.68 -12.66 5.38
C GLN A 68 13.78 -11.22 4.88
N LEU A 69 13.07 -10.89 3.79
CA LEU A 69 13.00 -9.52 3.27
C LEU A 69 12.30 -8.59 4.26
N LEU A 70 11.22 -9.03 4.90
CA LEU A 70 10.53 -8.24 5.93
C LEU A 70 11.46 -7.93 7.11
N GLU A 71 12.17 -8.92 7.64
CA GLU A 71 13.08 -8.68 8.77
C GLU A 71 14.28 -7.81 8.37
N SER A 72 14.83 -7.99 7.17
CA SER A 72 15.86 -7.08 6.63
C SER A 72 15.33 -5.64 6.55
N ALA A 73 14.14 -5.43 5.99
CA ALA A 73 13.54 -4.10 5.93
C ALA A 73 13.32 -3.47 7.31
N LYS A 74 12.86 -4.25 8.29
CA LYS A 74 12.69 -3.79 9.67
C LYS A 74 14.00 -3.42 10.32
N ASN A 75 15.07 -4.19 10.08
CA ASN A 75 16.40 -3.89 10.59
C ASN A 75 16.97 -2.60 9.98
N VAL A 76 16.84 -2.42 8.66
CA VAL A 76 17.25 -1.16 8.00
C VAL A 76 16.44 0.03 8.54
N ARG A 77 15.11 -0.11 8.68
CA ARG A 77 14.24 0.94 9.25
C ARG A 77 14.65 1.30 10.68
N ARG A 78 15.00 0.30 11.51
CA ARG A 78 15.53 0.50 12.87
C ARG A 78 16.86 1.23 12.91
N CYS A 79 17.58 1.35 11.81
CA CYS A 79 18.83 2.12 11.76
C CYS A 79 18.61 3.61 11.48
N LYS A 80 17.35 4.05 11.28
CA LYS A 80 17.02 5.46 11.16
C LYS A 80 17.46 6.24 12.41
N GLY A 81 18.23 7.30 12.20
CA GLY A 81 18.70 8.21 13.24
C GLY A 81 19.81 7.64 14.13
N VAL A 82 20.29 6.43 13.86
CA VAL A 82 21.41 5.82 14.59
C VAL A 82 22.72 6.37 13.99
N PRO A 83 23.69 6.81 14.84
CA PRO A 83 25.01 7.21 14.39
C PRO A 83 25.70 6.15 13.53
N LYS A 84 26.49 6.55 12.53
CA LYS A 84 27.13 5.61 11.57
C LYS A 84 28.54 5.22 11.98
N THR A 85 29.17 6.05 12.82
CA THR A 85 30.53 5.85 13.32
C THR A 85 30.57 5.93 14.84
N ARG A 86 31.62 5.34 15.44
CA ARG A 86 31.82 5.41 16.89
C ARG A 86 31.97 6.85 17.37
N ASP A 87 32.66 7.69 16.61
CA ASP A 87 32.86 9.10 16.94
C ASP A 87 31.54 9.86 16.92
N GLU A 88 30.70 9.64 15.90
CA GLU A 88 29.34 10.21 15.85
C GLU A 88 28.48 9.73 17.02
N LEU A 89 28.61 8.46 17.43
CA LEU A 89 27.88 7.93 18.59
C LEU A 89 28.31 8.63 19.88
N THR A 90 29.61 8.79 20.11
CA THR A 90 30.12 9.50 21.29
C THR A 90 29.59 10.92 21.35
N VAL A 91 29.67 11.67 20.23
CA VAL A 91 29.14 13.04 20.15
C VAL A 91 27.62 13.07 20.40
N TRP A 92 26.90 12.08 19.89
CA TRP A 92 25.46 11.95 20.08
C TRP A 92 25.11 11.71 21.57
N ILE A 93 25.80 10.77 22.23
CA ILE A 93 25.60 10.45 23.66
C ILE A 93 25.88 11.68 24.54
N ASP A 94 26.99 12.38 24.28
CA ASP A 94 27.35 13.60 25.02
C ASP A 94 26.28 14.69 24.87
N LYS A 95 25.73 14.84 23.66
CA LYS A 95 24.63 15.77 23.41
C LYS A 95 23.35 15.36 24.14
N ALA A 96 22.93 14.10 24.00
CA ALA A 96 21.72 13.55 24.62
C ALA A 96 21.77 13.70 26.15
N THR A 97 22.91 13.37 26.75
CA THR A 97 23.13 13.52 28.20
C THR A 97 23.03 14.99 28.64
N ARG A 98 23.64 15.92 27.90
CA ARG A 98 23.60 17.36 28.23
C ARG A 98 22.21 17.97 28.17
N ILE A 99 21.37 17.52 27.25
CA ILE A 99 19.99 18.03 27.11
C ILE A 99 18.99 17.28 28.01
N GLY A 100 19.47 16.31 28.80
CA GLY A 100 18.64 15.55 29.74
C GLY A 100 17.72 14.51 29.10
N GLU A 101 18.14 13.90 27.99
CA GLU A 101 17.41 12.76 27.43
C GLU A 101 17.36 11.60 28.44
N PRO A 102 16.26 10.84 28.50
CA PRO A 102 16.16 9.66 29.35
C PRO A 102 17.27 8.64 29.07
N TYR A 103 17.81 8.03 30.13
CA TYR A 103 18.87 7.03 30.01
C TYR A 103 18.45 5.85 29.13
N GLU A 104 17.20 5.41 29.24
CA GLU A 104 16.64 4.32 28.44
C GLU A 104 16.66 4.63 26.94
N PHE A 105 16.49 5.90 26.55
CA PHE A 105 16.59 6.32 25.16
C PHE A 105 18.04 6.32 24.66
N ILE A 106 18.98 6.76 25.49
CA ILE A 106 20.41 6.73 25.19
C ILE A 106 20.89 5.29 24.99
N GLU A 107 20.46 4.38 25.87
CA GLU A 107 20.75 2.95 25.77
C GLU A 107 20.11 2.30 24.55
N ASP A 108 18.86 2.65 24.20
CA ASP A 108 18.21 2.15 22.96
C ASP A 108 19.05 2.47 21.73
N VAL A 109 19.45 3.73 21.55
CA VAL A 109 20.25 4.16 20.40
C VAL A 109 21.63 3.49 20.41
N SER A 110 22.26 3.36 21.58
CA SER A 110 23.55 2.69 21.73
C SER A 110 23.46 1.19 21.40
N SER A 111 22.38 0.52 21.80
CA SER A 111 22.16 -0.89 21.47
C SER A 111 21.94 -1.11 19.98
N ARG A 112 21.18 -0.21 19.33
CA ARG A 112 20.93 -0.24 17.88
C ARG A 112 22.18 0.05 17.07
N PHE A 113 23.11 0.85 17.58
CA PHE A 113 24.37 1.15 16.91
C PHE A 113 25.19 -0.10 16.56
N ALA A 114 25.23 -1.10 17.45
CA ALA A 114 25.95 -2.35 17.20
C ALA A 114 25.36 -3.08 15.98
N LEU A 115 24.04 -3.29 15.98
CA LEU A 115 23.31 -3.88 14.86
C LEU A 115 23.52 -3.10 13.56
N CYS A 116 23.34 -1.78 13.61
CA CYS A 116 23.41 -0.93 12.42
C CYS A 116 24.81 -0.79 11.83
N SER A 117 25.84 -0.97 12.66
CA SER A 117 27.23 -0.98 12.21
C SER A 117 27.56 -2.19 11.34
N GLU A 118 26.84 -3.31 11.51
CA GLU A 118 26.99 -4.52 10.71
C GLU A 118 26.29 -4.41 9.34
N LEU A 119 25.26 -3.57 9.24
CA LEU A 119 24.43 -3.38 8.04
C LEU A 119 24.97 -2.34 7.05
N LYS A 120 26.21 -1.85 7.22
CA LYS A 120 26.78 -0.70 6.48
C LYS A 120 26.76 -0.81 4.95
N ASN A 121 26.66 -2.02 4.40
CA ASN A 121 26.64 -2.27 2.95
C ASN A 121 25.27 -2.66 2.40
N GLU A 122 24.21 -2.64 3.22
CA GLU A 122 22.87 -3.03 2.78
C GLU A 122 22.13 -1.89 2.05
N GLU A 123 21.10 -2.25 1.29
CA GLU A 123 20.18 -1.29 0.66
C GLU A 123 19.50 -0.45 1.74
N HIS A 124 19.85 0.85 1.82
CA HIS A 124 19.31 1.75 2.83
C HIS A 124 17.85 2.14 2.56
N ASN A 125 17.37 1.90 1.34
CA ASN A 125 15.98 2.09 0.98
C ASN A 125 15.11 0.92 1.46
N PHE A 126 14.75 0.92 2.74
CA PHE A 126 13.92 -0.14 3.33
C PHE A 126 12.55 -0.26 2.65
N ILE A 127 12.03 0.82 2.04
CA ILE A 127 10.79 0.78 1.25
C ILE A 127 10.93 -0.17 0.07
N LYS A 128 12.06 -0.14 -0.64
CA LYS A 128 12.33 -1.05 -1.74
C LYS A 128 12.34 -2.52 -1.27
N ILE A 129 12.93 -2.78 -0.10
CA ILE A 129 12.95 -4.13 0.49
C ILE A 129 11.53 -4.59 0.88
N LEU A 130 10.72 -3.72 1.49
CA LEU A 130 9.32 -4.00 1.78
C LEU A 130 8.52 -4.32 0.51
N LEU A 131 8.72 -3.56 -0.57
CA LEU A 131 8.06 -3.80 -1.85
C LEU A 131 8.39 -5.19 -2.41
N LEU A 132 9.65 -5.62 -2.34
CA LEU A 132 10.06 -6.97 -2.76
C LEU A 132 9.38 -8.06 -1.91
N ALA A 133 9.25 -7.85 -0.59
CA ALA A 133 8.53 -8.78 0.28
C ALA A 133 7.03 -8.87 -0.06
N ILE A 134 6.40 -7.72 -0.35
CA ILE A 134 4.99 -7.62 -0.75
C ILE A 134 4.75 -8.28 -2.10
N GLU A 135 5.65 -8.10 -3.07
CA GLU A 135 5.57 -8.74 -4.38
C GLU A 135 5.58 -10.26 -4.27
N LYS A 136 6.30 -10.80 -3.27
CA LYS A 136 6.32 -12.23 -2.94
C LYS A 136 5.17 -12.67 -2.02
N GLY A 137 4.17 -11.82 -1.77
CA GLY A 137 2.95 -12.17 -1.04
C GLY A 137 2.97 -11.88 0.46
N SER A 138 3.94 -11.11 0.99
CA SER A 138 3.99 -10.80 2.42
C SER A 138 2.95 -9.74 2.82
N ASP A 139 1.84 -10.21 3.39
CA ASP A 139 0.80 -9.38 4.00
C ASP A 139 1.34 -8.56 5.20
N ASP A 140 2.33 -9.13 5.90
CA ASP A 140 3.01 -8.48 7.01
C ASP A 140 3.87 -7.30 6.55
N ALA A 141 4.58 -7.45 5.42
CA ALA A 141 5.38 -6.37 4.86
C ALA A 141 4.51 -5.21 4.38
N LEU A 142 3.32 -5.48 3.84
CA LEU A 142 2.36 -4.42 3.54
C LEU A 142 1.90 -3.73 4.82
N ASN A 143 1.61 -4.49 5.88
CA ASN A 143 1.22 -3.89 7.15
C ASN A 143 2.30 -2.96 7.72
N GLU A 144 3.58 -3.33 7.59
CA GLU A 144 4.71 -2.45 7.91
C GLU A 144 4.77 -1.22 7.00
N LEU A 145 4.63 -1.40 5.68
CA LEU A 145 4.60 -0.29 4.71
C LEU A 145 3.46 0.70 5.01
N TRP A 146 2.31 0.21 5.48
CA TRP A 146 1.17 1.04 5.82
C TRP A 146 1.43 1.96 7.01
N ALA A 147 2.31 1.55 7.92
CA ALA A 147 2.74 2.31 9.09
C ALA A 147 3.88 3.29 8.80
N VAL A 148 4.39 3.33 7.56
CA VAL A 148 5.41 4.29 7.13
C VAL A 148 4.75 5.65 6.89
N SER A 149 5.31 6.67 7.53
CA SER A 149 4.93 8.08 7.32
C SER A 149 5.45 8.63 5.99
N ASP A 150 4.84 9.72 5.50
CA ASP A 150 5.32 10.38 4.27
C ASP A 150 6.79 10.82 4.40
N ILE A 151 7.18 11.29 5.59
CA ILE A 151 8.56 11.71 5.90
C ILE A 151 9.52 10.52 5.78
N GLU A 152 9.22 9.38 6.42
CA GLU A 152 10.06 8.19 6.31
C GLU A 152 10.14 7.67 4.88
N TYR A 153 9.03 7.71 4.13
CA TYR A 153 9.02 7.32 2.73
C TYR A 153 9.94 8.23 1.90
N PHE A 154 9.87 9.56 2.06
CA PHE A 154 10.72 10.50 1.33
C PHE A 154 12.19 10.33 1.66
N GLU A 155 12.54 10.21 2.94
CA GLU A 155 13.92 9.98 3.38
C GLU A 155 14.48 8.66 2.82
N SER A 156 13.71 7.57 2.92
CA SER A 156 14.14 6.25 2.45
C SER A 156 14.27 6.19 0.93
N THR A 157 13.49 6.98 0.19
CA THR A 157 13.47 6.95 -1.27
C THR A 157 14.27 8.09 -1.91
N GLY A 158 14.90 8.96 -1.11
CA GLY A 158 15.73 10.07 -1.59
C GLY A 158 14.93 11.16 -2.31
N VAL A 159 13.67 11.37 -1.93
CA VAL A 159 12.82 12.42 -2.51
C VAL A 159 13.31 13.78 -2.05
N ASP A 160 13.52 14.69 -3.00
CA ASP A 160 13.80 16.09 -2.68
C ASP A 160 12.52 16.78 -2.19
N THR A 161 12.52 17.16 -0.91
CA THR A 161 11.39 17.82 -0.26
C THR A 161 11.45 19.34 -0.32
N SER A 162 12.38 19.93 -1.09
CA SER A 162 12.51 21.38 -1.25
C SER A 162 11.31 22.01 -1.98
N SER A 163 10.69 21.26 -2.90
CA SER A 163 9.53 21.70 -3.67
C SER A 163 8.22 21.13 -3.11
N LYS A 164 7.27 22.02 -2.78
CA LYS A 164 5.92 21.63 -2.33
C LYS A 164 5.19 20.76 -3.36
N GLN A 165 5.41 21.02 -4.65
CA GLN A 165 4.77 20.26 -5.73
C GLN A 165 5.30 18.82 -5.76
N VAL A 166 6.62 18.65 -5.68
CA VAL A 166 7.26 17.31 -5.65
C VAL A 166 6.79 16.52 -4.42
N VAL A 167 6.71 17.17 -3.26
CA VAL A 167 6.18 16.56 -2.03
C VAL A 167 4.73 16.08 -2.23
N PHE A 168 3.87 16.90 -2.82
CA PHE A 168 2.48 16.55 -3.07
C PHE A 168 2.36 15.36 -4.03
N GLU A 169 3.08 15.38 -5.16
CA GLU A 169 3.08 14.29 -6.16
C GLU A 169 3.54 12.96 -5.55
N HIS A 170 4.63 12.98 -4.78
CA HIS A 170 5.14 11.78 -4.13
C HIS A 170 4.20 11.26 -3.03
N ARG A 171 3.50 12.15 -2.31
CA ARG A 171 2.49 11.77 -1.33
C ARG A 171 1.31 11.05 -1.99
N VAL A 172 0.77 11.63 -3.06
CA VAL A 172 -0.34 11.02 -3.82
C VAL A 172 0.10 9.66 -4.37
N LYS A 173 1.30 9.59 -4.97
CA LYS A 173 1.88 8.33 -5.46
C LYS A 173 1.99 7.28 -4.36
N PHE A 174 2.49 7.66 -3.18
CA PHE A 174 2.68 6.73 -2.07
C PHE A 174 1.36 6.20 -1.52
N ILE A 175 0.36 7.07 -1.35
CA ILE A 175 -0.98 6.67 -0.91
C ILE A 175 -1.61 5.71 -1.93
N ASN A 176 -1.61 6.06 -3.22
CA ASN A 176 -2.15 5.20 -4.28
C ASN A 176 -1.48 3.83 -4.31
N MET A 177 -0.15 3.79 -4.18
CA MET A 177 0.61 2.55 -4.14
C MET A 177 0.19 1.67 -2.95
N LYS A 178 0.02 2.24 -1.75
CA LYS A 178 -0.44 1.48 -0.57
C LYS A 178 -1.78 0.80 -0.86
N TYR A 179 -2.79 1.55 -1.28
CA TYR A 179 -4.13 0.99 -1.56
C TYR A 179 -4.11 -0.08 -2.66
N ALA A 180 -3.35 0.14 -3.74
CA ALA A 180 -3.23 -0.85 -4.82
C ALA A 180 -2.59 -2.17 -4.34
N LEU A 181 -1.51 -2.08 -3.57
CA LEU A 181 -0.84 -3.27 -3.01
C LEU A 181 -1.72 -4.00 -2.00
N ALA A 182 -2.43 -3.28 -1.13
CA ALA A 182 -3.40 -3.89 -0.23
C ALA A 182 -4.53 -4.57 -0.99
N GLN A 183 -5.08 -3.96 -2.03
CA GLN A 183 -6.13 -4.58 -2.81
C GLN A 183 -5.66 -5.90 -3.42
N LYS A 184 -4.45 -5.91 -4.00
CA LYS A 184 -3.84 -7.12 -4.57
C LYS A 184 -3.68 -8.25 -3.53
N LEU A 185 -3.23 -7.94 -2.32
CA LEU A 185 -3.03 -8.95 -1.28
C LEU A 185 -4.36 -9.36 -0.61
N ALA A 186 -5.28 -8.41 -0.41
CA ALA A 186 -6.57 -8.65 0.21
C ALA A 186 -7.41 -9.66 -0.58
N VAL A 187 -7.46 -9.53 -1.92
CA VAL A 187 -8.22 -10.47 -2.77
C VAL A 187 -7.61 -11.88 -2.81
N ASN A 188 -6.36 -12.01 -2.37
CA ASN A 188 -5.65 -13.29 -2.23
C ASN A 188 -5.68 -13.85 -0.80
N GLY A 189 -6.49 -13.27 0.09
CA GLY A 189 -6.68 -13.74 1.47
C GLY A 189 -5.76 -13.08 2.51
N GLY A 190 -5.07 -11.99 2.17
CA GLY A 190 -4.31 -11.20 3.15
C GLY A 190 -5.24 -10.49 4.13
N GLU A 191 -5.43 -11.04 5.34
CA GLU A 191 -6.31 -10.50 6.37
C GLU A 191 -5.87 -9.11 6.87
N LYS A 192 -4.55 -8.85 6.97
CA LYS A 192 -4.04 -7.53 7.36
C LYS A 192 -4.32 -6.52 6.25
N SER A 193 -4.11 -6.89 4.99
CA SER A 193 -4.48 -6.08 3.82
C SER A 193 -5.97 -5.74 3.80
N GLN A 194 -6.83 -6.74 4.01
CA GLN A 194 -8.28 -6.56 4.10
C GLN A 194 -8.62 -5.55 5.20
N LEU A 195 -8.06 -5.71 6.40
CA LEU A 195 -8.29 -4.77 7.50
C LEU A 195 -7.78 -3.36 7.21
N ARG A 196 -6.64 -3.23 6.51
CA ARG A 196 -6.10 -1.93 6.09
C ARG A 196 -7.03 -1.23 5.11
N LEU A 197 -7.61 -1.94 4.15
CA LEU A 197 -8.59 -1.37 3.22
C LEU A 197 -9.89 -0.99 3.92
N ILE A 198 -10.44 -1.87 4.75
CA ILE A 198 -11.68 -1.62 5.51
C ILE A 198 -11.53 -0.35 6.35
N LYS A 199 -10.40 -0.19 7.07
CA LYS A 199 -10.13 1.01 7.86
C LYS A 199 -9.76 2.22 7.01
N GLY A 200 -8.99 2.02 5.94
CA GLY A 200 -8.59 3.08 5.04
C GLY A 200 -9.79 3.78 4.43
N PHE A 201 -10.69 3.01 3.80
CA PHE A 201 -11.88 3.53 3.14
C PHE A 201 -12.90 4.16 4.09
N GLN A 202 -12.87 3.87 5.40
CA GLN A 202 -13.69 4.61 6.37
C GLN A 202 -13.32 6.08 6.49
N HIS A 203 -12.09 6.45 6.13
CA HIS A 203 -11.57 7.80 6.31
C HIS A 203 -11.16 8.46 5.00
N PHE A 204 -10.72 7.67 4.01
CA PHE A 204 -10.18 8.19 2.78
C PHE A 204 -10.17 7.14 1.67
N ASP A 205 -10.65 7.51 0.49
CA ASP A 205 -10.46 6.75 -0.75
C ASP A 205 -9.62 7.61 -1.71
N PRO A 206 -8.44 7.12 -2.15
CA PRO A 206 -7.60 7.90 -3.06
C PRO A 206 -8.27 8.23 -4.40
N ALA A 207 -9.28 7.47 -4.82
CA ALA A 207 -9.99 7.72 -6.07
C ALA A 207 -10.99 8.88 -5.98
N THR A 208 -11.61 9.08 -4.81
CA THR A 208 -12.66 10.11 -4.62
C THR A 208 -12.22 11.25 -3.70
N LEU A 209 -11.07 11.10 -3.04
CA LEU A 209 -10.52 11.99 -2.01
C LEU A 209 -11.45 12.18 -0.80
N GLN A 210 -12.39 11.27 -0.60
CA GLN A 210 -13.40 11.29 0.47
C GLN A 210 -13.52 9.90 1.12
N PRO A 211 -14.10 9.79 2.33
CA PRO A 211 -14.50 8.50 2.87
C PRO A 211 -15.37 7.71 1.88
N ASN A 212 -15.16 6.40 1.81
CA ASN A 212 -15.93 5.49 0.96
C ASN A 212 -16.44 4.30 1.77
N ILE A 213 -17.54 4.52 2.49
CA ILE A 213 -18.16 3.49 3.34
C ILE A 213 -18.67 2.28 2.55
N VAL A 214 -19.04 2.47 1.27
CA VAL A 214 -19.45 1.38 0.37
C VAL A 214 -18.28 0.41 0.15
N LYS A 215 -17.09 0.92 -0.22
CA LYS A 215 -15.89 0.08 -0.34
C LYS A 215 -15.49 -0.55 0.99
N ALA A 216 -15.58 0.19 2.09
CA ALA A 216 -15.25 -0.35 3.42
C ALA A 216 -16.15 -1.54 3.79
N VAL A 217 -17.46 -1.43 3.59
CA VAL A 217 -18.42 -2.52 3.84
C VAL A 217 -18.23 -3.67 2.86
N ALA A 218 -18.00 -3.40 1.57
CA ALA A 218 -17.77 -4.44 0.59
C ALA A 218 -16.53 -5.29 0.93
N PHE A 219 -15.42 -4.66 1.32
CA PHE A 219 -14.23 -5.40 1.77
C PHE A 219 -14.47 -6.12 3.11
N ALA A 220 -15.29 -5.58 4.00
CA ALA A 220 -15.63 -6.22 5.26
C ALA A 220 -16.47 -7.50 5.03
N GLU A 221 -17.48 -7.42 4.18
CA GLU A 221 -18.30 -8.56 3.78
C GLU A 221 -17.44 -9.62 3.06
N TYR A 222 -16.62 -9.20 2.10
CA TYR A 222 -15.68 -10.08 1.43
C TYR A 222 -14.75 -10.80 2.42
N ALA A 223 -14.15 -10.07 3.36
CA ALA A 223 -13.28 -10.62 4.39
C ALA A 223 -14.00 -11.67 5.26
N MET A 224 -15.23 -11.37 5.70
CA MET A 224 -16.05 -12.30 6.48
C MET A 224 -16.38 -13.58 5.73
N GLN A 225 -16.61 -13.51 4.42
CA GLN A 225 -16.92 -14.69 3.58
C GLN A 225 -15.68 -15.50 3.17
N THR A 226 -14.48 -14.94 3.33
CA THR A 226 -13.24 -15.53 2.83
C THR A 226 -12.28 -16.02 3.90
N THR A 227 -12.45 -15.57 5.14
CA THR A 227 -11.64 -15.95 6.29
C THR A 227 -12.15 -17.22 6.97
N ASN A 228 -11.22 -18.01 7.52
CA ASN A 228 -11.53 -19.09 8.48
C ASN A 228 -11.10 -18.71 9.91
N ASN A 229 -10.64 -17.47 10.12
CA ASN A 229 -10.15 -16.96 11.40
C ASN A 229 -11.31 -16.29 12.16
N ASN A 230 -11.79 -16.95 13.23
CA ASN A 230 -12.93 -16.47 14.01
C ASN A 230 -12.68 -15.11 14.66
N GLU A 231 -11.48 -14.84 15.17
CA GLU A 231 -11.16 -13.56 15.80
C GLU A 231 -11.21 -12.43 14.76
N PHE A 232 -10.62 -12.67 13.59
CA PHE A 232 -10.65 -11.72 12.48
C PHE A 232 -12.07 -11.49 11.98
N TYR A 233 -12.85 -12.56 11.81
CA TYR A 233 -14.27 -12.50 11.44
C TYR A 233 -15.06 -11.60 12.40
N LEU A 234 -14.96 -11.84 13.72
CA LEU A 234 -15.68 -11.08 14.74
C LEU A 234 -15.31 -9.59 14.69
N LYS A 235 -14.01 -9.30 14.55
CA LYS A 235 -13.50 -7.94 14.44
C LYS A 235 -14.05 -7.20 13.22
N VAL A 236 -14.06 -7.86 12.06
CA VAL A 236 -14.56 -7.29 10.81
C VAL A 236 -16.09 -7.14 10.85
N SER A 237 -16.80 -8.14 11.39
CA SER A 237 -18.25 -8.10 11.58
C SER A 237 -18.70 -6.91 12.43
N PHE A 238 -18.00 -6.65 13.54
CA PHE A 238 -18.25 -5.48 14.37
C PHE A 238 -18.10 -4.16 13.58
N ILE A 239 -17.01 -4.02 12.81
CA ILE A 239 -16.79 -2.84 11.97
C ILE A 239 -17.91 -2.71 10.93
N LYS A 240 -18.26 -3.79 10.23
CA LYS A 240 -19.32 -3.80 9.21
C LYS A 240 -20.64 -3.31 9.78
N ASN A 241 -21.09 -3.89 10.90
CA ASN A 241 -22.36 -3.53 11.53
C ASN A 241 -22.39 -2.05 11.96
N SER A 242 -21.27 -1.51 12.45
CA SER A 242 -21.17 -0.09 12.77
C SER A 242 -21.29 0.82 11.54
N LEU A 243 -20.88 0.36 10.36
CA LEU A 243 -20.95 1.13 9.12
C LEU A 243 -22.32 1.03 8.46
N LEU A 244 -22.96 -0.15 8.50
CA LEU A 244 -24.31 -0.36 7.95
C LEU A 244 -25.34 0.61 8.54
N ASN A 245 -25.23 0.94 9.83
CA ASN A 245 -26.10 1.92 10.50
C ASN A 245 -26.00 3.35 9.95
N LYS A 246 -25.03 3.63 9.06
CA LYS A 246 -24.77 4.94 8.46
C LYS A 246 -25.02 4.95 6.94
N MET A 247 -25.49 3.85 6.37
CA MET A 247 -25.65 3.67 4.92
C MET A 247 -27.12 3.76 4.51
N SER A 248 -27.36 4.30 3.31
CA SER A 248 -28.65 4.19 2.64
C SER A 248 -28.85 2.81 2.01
N ALA A 249 -30.09 2.45 1.67
CA ALA A 249 -30.39 1.20 0.97
C ALA A 249 -29.60 1.05 -0.35
N LEU A 250 -29.51 2.13 -1.13
CA LEU A 250 -28.72 2.14 -2.37
C LEU A 250 -27.23 1.87 -2.11
N GLN A 251 -26.66 2.45 -1.05
CA GLN A 251 -25.26 2.21 -0.69
C GLN A 251 -25.02 0.77 -0.24
N ILE A 252 -26.00 0.15 0.43
CA ILE A 252 -25.94 -1.25 0.83
C ILE A 252 -25.93 -2.15 -0.42
N GLU A 253 -26.85 -1.93 -1.37
CA GLU A 253 -26.90 -2.64 -2.64
C GLU A 253 -25.57 -2.52 -3.42
N GLN A 254 -25.02 -1.31 -3.51
CA GLN A 254 -23.71 -1.07 -4.13
C GLN A 254 -22.56 -1.84 -3.45
N ALA A 255 -22.61 -1.98 -2.12
CA ALA A 255 -21.60 -2.72 -1.38
C ALA A 255 -21.73 -4.24 -1.60
N GLU A 256 -22.96 -4.75 -1.71
CA GLU A 256 -23.25 -6.15 -2.04
C GLU A 256 -22.74 -6.47 -3.46
N ASP A 257 -23.06 -5.64 -4.44
CA ASP A 257 -22.57 -5.78 -5.82
C ASP A 257 -21.05 -5.79 -5.90
N LEU A 258 -20.39 -4.88 -5.17
CA LEU A 258 -18.94 -4.82 -5.12
C LEU A 258 -18.35 -6.07 -4.44
N THR A 259 -19.00 -6.58 -3.39
CA THR A 259 -18.60 -7.82 -2.72
C THR A 259 -18.64 -8.99 -3.70
N GLN A 260 -19.71 -9.14 -4.48
CA GLN A 260 -19.82 -10.22 -5.46
C GLN A 260 -18.73 -10.14 -6.53
N LYS A 261 -18.37 -8.93 -6.96
CA LYS A 261 -17.22 -8.71 -7.88
C LYS A 261 -15.89 -9.12 -7.25
N LEU A 262 -15.68 -8.86 -5.95
CA LEU A 262 -14.46 -9.29 -5.27
C LEU A 262 -14.38 -10.81 -5.12
N LEU A 263 -15.50 -11.46 -4.83
CA LEU A 263 -15.60 -12.93 -4.71
C LEU A 263 -15.38 -13.64 -6.03
N SER A 264 -15.79 -13.05 -7.16
CA SER A 264 -15.60 -13.65 -8.48
C SER A 264 -14.15 -13.64 -8.95
N VAL A 265 -13.34 -12.66 -8.52
CA VAL A 265 -11.90 -12.55 -8.84
C VAL A 265 -11.06 -13.62 -8.13
N ARG A 266 -11.54 -14.18 -7.00
CA ARG A 266 -10.82 -15.21 -6.24
C ARG A 266 -10.95 -16.62 -6.83
N ARG A 267 -11.96 -16.86 -7.68
CA ARG A 267 -12.18 -18.17 -8.32
C ARG A 267 -11.25 -18.37 -9.50
#